data_AF-A0A2L0MXK1-F1
#
_entry.id   AF-A0A2L0MXK1-F1
#
_cell.length_a   1.000
_cell.length_b   1.000
_cell.length_c   1.000
_cell.angle_alpha   90.00
_cell.angle_beta   90.00
_cell.angle_gamma   90.00
#
_symmetry.space_group_name_H-M   'P 1'
#
loop_
_entity.id
_entity.type
_entity.pdbx_description
1 polymer ?
#
loop_
_entity_poly.entity_id
_entity_poly.type
_entity_poly.pdbx_seq_one_letter_code
_entity_poly.pdbx_strand_id
1 'polypeptide(L)'
;MFEYHGWINVQESASADDDDYDDGRLRGIVEGIERRIREIGSPYLLDLRWMNGQVFIHFGGFRNHRDAEIMEFFGEVGERAPGSYGLLHVHDDEDPVSSPS
;
A
#
# COMPACT_ATOMS: atom_id res chain seq x y z
N MET A 1 11.11 17.48 -4.25
CA MET A 1 11.67 16.12 -4.06
C MET A 1 10.64 15.32 -3.31
N PHE A 2 10.38 14.07 -3.71
CA PHE A 2 9.35 13.23 -3.11
C PHE A 2 9.94 11.87 -2.75
N GLU A 3 10.16 11.64 -1.47
CA GLU A 3 10.66 10.38 -0.91
C GLU A 3 9.55 9.67 -0.16
N TYR A 4 9.42 8.37 -0.34
CA TYR A 4 8.44 7.57 0.38
C TYR A 4 8.97 6.20 0.75
N HIS A 5 8.58 5.73 1.94
CA HIS A 5 8.87 4.39 2.44
C HIS A 5 7.68 3.89 3.25
N GLY A 6 7.33 2.62 3.07
CA GLY A 6 6.16 2.11 3.76
C GLY A 6 5.93 0.63 3.57
N TRP A 7 4.92 0.15 4.28
CA TRP A 7 4.43 -1.20 4.16
C TRP A 7 2.95 -1.28 4.52
N ILE A 8 2.28 -2.32 4.02
CA ILE A 8 0.91 -2.70 4.40
C ILE A 8 0.91 -4.20 4.66
N ASN A 9 0.28 -4.64 5.75
CA ASN A 9 -0.18 -6.03 5.91
C ASN A 9 -1.62 -6.10 5.38
N VAL A 10 -1.86 -6.94 4.38
CA VAL A 10 -3.15 -7.01 3.68
C VAL A 10 -4.03 -8.05 4.34
N GLN A 11 -5.18 -7.61 4.85
CA GLN A 11 -6.18 -8.47 5.49
C GLN A 11 -7.58 -8.15 4.96
N GLU A 12 -8.36 -9.20 4.75
CA GLU A 12 -9.73 -9.08 4.24
C GLU A 12 -10.65 -8.34 5.22
N SER A 13 -10.61 -8.70 6.51
CA SER A 13 -11.45 -8.10 7.55
C SER A 13 -10.70 -8.00 8.88
N ALA A 14 -11.06 -6.99 9.69
CA ALA A 14 -10.45 -6.75 11.00
C ALA A 14 -10.88 -7.77 12.08
N SER A 15 -11.79 -8.68 11.75
CA SER A 15 -12.42 -9.66 12.65
C SER A 15 -12.23 -11.10 12.19
N ALA A 16 -11.35 -11.34 11.21
CA ALA A 16 -10.97 -12.69 10.83
C ALA A 16 -10.15 -13.31 11.98
N ASP A 17 -10.81 -14.10 12.82
CA ASP A 17 -10.11 -15.11 13.62
C ASP A 17 -9.41 -16.09 12.66
N ASP A 18 -8.30 -16.70 13.09
CA ASP A 18 -7.45 -17.58 12.26
C ASP A 18 -8.20 -18.74 11.57
N ASP A 19 -9.43 -19.04 12.00
CA ASP A 19 -10.27 -20.13 11.50
C ASP A 19 -11.29 -19.72 10.40
N ASP A 20 -11.45 -18.42 10.12
CA ASP A 20 -12.47 -17.86 9.20
C ASP A 20 -11.86 -17.15 7.96
N TYR A 21 -10.63 -17.51 7.58
CA TYR A 21 -10.04 -17.08 6.31
C TYR A 21 -10.82 -17.70 5.14
N ASP A 22 -11.68 -16.92 4.48
CA ASP A 22 -12.11 -17.24 3.12
C ASP A 22 -10.93 -16.98 2.18
N ASP A 23 -10.03 -17.96 2.09
CA ASP A 23 -8.85 -17.97 1.23
C ASP A 23 -9.15 -17.52 -0.21
N GLY A 24 -10.38 -17.77 -0.70
CA GLY A 24 -10.82 -17.34 -2.03
C GLY A 24 -10.97 -15.83 -2.15
N ARG A 25 -11.53 -15.16 -1.14
CA ARG A 25 -11.74 -13.71 -1.14
C ARG A 25 -10.43 -12.94 -0.99
N LEU A 26 -9.58 -13.34 -0.04
CA LEU A 26 -8.25 -12.73 0.11
C LEU A 26 -7.43 -12.88 -1.18
N ARG A 27 -7.45 -14.07 -1.80
CA ARG A 27 -6.77 -14.29 -3.08
C ARG A 27 -7.27 -13.36 -4.19
N GLY A 28 -8.58 -13.19 -4.33
CA GLY A 28 -9.13 -12.26 -5.32
C GLY A 28 -8.72 -10.80 -5.09
N ILE A 29 -8.64 -10.37 -3.83
CA ILE A 29 -8.11 -9.06 -3.45
C ILE A 29 -6.64 -8.93 -3.87
N VAL A 30 -5.81 -9.92 -3.51
CA VAL A 30 -4.38 -9.95 -3.83
C VAL A 30 -4.14 -9.89 -5.33
N GLU A 31 -4.85 -10.70 -6.13
CA GLU A 31 -4.74 -10.69 -7.59
C GLU A 31 -5.11 -9.30 -8.19
N GLY A 32 -6.10 -8.62 -7.59
CA GLY A 32 -6.47 -7.26 -7.94
C GLY A 32 -5.39 -6.23 -7.62
N ILE A 33 -4.77 -6.35 -6.43
CA ILE A 33 -3.67 -5.48 -5.99
C ILE A 33 -2.44 -5.70 -6.87
N GLU A 34 -2.05 -6.94 -7.16
CA GLU A 34 -0.92 -7.24 -8.04
C GLU A 34 -1.11 -6.66 -9.45
N ARG A 35 -2.35 -6.69 -9.98
CA ARG A 35 -2.66 -6.05 -11.26
C ARG A 35 -2.46 -4.53 -11.17
N ARG A 36 -2.94 -3.89 -10.10
CA ARG A 36 -2.74 -2.44 -9.91
C ARG A 36 -1.26 -2.08 -9.78
N ILE A 37 -0.46 -2.87 -9.05
CA ILE A 37 1.01 -2.69 -8.97
C ILE A 37 1.65 -2.73 -10.38
N ARG A 38 1.25 -3.69 -11.22
CA ARG A 38 1.74 -3.77 -12.61
C ARG A 38 1.33 -2.56 -13.46
N GLU A 39 0.14 -2.02 -13.25
CA GLU A 39 -0.36 -0.83 -13.95
C GLU A 39 0.39 0.45 -13.54
N ILE A 40 0.68 0.61 -12.24
CA ILE A 40 1.52 1.71 -11.74
C ILE A 40 2.90 1.65 -12.39
N GLY A 41 3.46 0.44 -12.56
CA GLY A 41 4.72 0.24 -13.28
C GLY A 41 5.88 1.02 -12.66
N SER A 42 5.87 1.16 -11.32
CA SER A 42 6.86 1.96 -10.60
C SER A 42 8.28 1.45 -10.90
N PRO A 43 9.23 2.33 -11.25
CA PRO A 43 10.63 1.95 -11.38
C PRO A 43 11.33 1.77 -10.02
N TYR A 44 10.62 1.98 -8.91
CA TYR A 44 11.12 1.86 -7.54
C TYR A 44 10.51 0.64 -6.82
N LEU A 45 10.71 0.54 -5.50
CA LEU A 45 10.16 -0.55 -4.71
C LEU A 45 8.64 -0.37 -4.56
N LEU A 46 7.91 -1.22 -5.27
CA LEU A 46 6.49 -1.47 -5.09
C LEU A 46 6.24 -2.95 -5.31
N ASP A 47 6.23 -3.71 -4.22
CA ASP A 47 6.28 -5.18 -4.29
C ASP A 47 5.30 -5.81 -3.30
N LEU A 48 4.60 -6.86 -3.74
CA LEU A 48 3.68 -7.65 -2.93
C LEU A 48 4.32 -9.01 -2.65
N ARG A 49 4.33 -9.43 -1.39
CA ARG A 49 4.92 -10.71 -0.96
C ARG A 49 4.07 -11.44 0.06
N TRP A 50 4.07 -12.77 -0.06
CA TRP A 50 3.64 -13.67 0.98
C TRP A 50 4.80 -13.92 1.97
N MET A 51 4.56 -13.69 3.25
CA MET A 51 5.52 -13.91 4.34
C MET A 51 4.79 -14.56 5.52
N ASN A 52 5.17 -15.80 5.86
CA ASN A 52 4.58 -16.57 6.96
C ASN A 52 3.04 -16.67 6.89
N GLY A 53 2.49 -16.91 5.69
CA GLY A 53 1.05 -17.04 5.48
C GLY A 53 0.29 -15.71 5.37
N GLN A 54 0.94 -14.58 5.62
CA GLN A 54 0.36 -13.26 5.48
C GLN A 54 0.85 -12.55 4.22
N VAL A 55 0.09 -11.59 3.73
CA VAL A 55 0.45 -10.79 2.55
C VAL A 55 0.90 -9.41 2.99
N PHE A 56 2.00 -8.94 2.40
CA PHE A 56 2.49 -7.60 2.62
C PHE A 56 2.78 -6.90 1.30
N ILE A 57 2.59 -5.58 1.30
CA ILE A 57 3.04 -4.68 0.24
C ILE A 57 4.16 -3.82 0.82
N HIS A 58 5.24 -3.63 0.07
CA HIS A 58 6.33 -2.73 0.44
C HIS A 58 6.46 -1.59 -0.56
N PHE A 59 6.75 -0.41 -0.02
CA PHE A 59 6.89 0.84 -0.74
C PHE A 59 8.27 1.41 -0.45
N GLY A 60 8.95 1.90 -1.47
CA GLY A 60 10.21 2.61 -1.32
C GLY A 60 10.57 3.33 -2.61
N GLY A 61 10.74 4.64 -2.57
CA GLY A 61 11.09 5.40 -3.76
C GLY A 61 11.55 6.81 -3.49
N PHE A 62 12.23 7.39 -4.48
CA PHE A 62 12.82 8.72 -4.41
C PHE A 62 12.69 9.40 -5.77
N ARG A 63 11.72 10.32 -5.90
CA ARG A 63 11.37 11.01 -7.14
C ARG A 63 11.71 12.50 -7.08
N ASN A 64 11.97 13.08 -8.25
CA ASN A 64 12.23 14.51 -8.38
C ASN A 64 10.96 15.37 -8.26
N HIS A 65 9.78 14.79 -8.52
CA HIS A 65 8.47 15.44 -8.45
C HIS A 65 7.51 14.64 -7.57
N ARG A 66 6.51 15.32 -7.00
CA ARG A 66 5.43 14.71 -6.21
C ARG A 66 4.76 13.56 -6.95
N ASP A 67 4.44 12.50 -6.20
CA ASP A 67 3.79 11.29 -6.72
C ASP A 67 2.49 11.01 -5.96
N ALA A 68 1.38 11.53 -6.48
CA ALA A 68 0.07 11.30 -5.89
C ALA A 68 -0.39 9.84 -6.02
N GLU A 69 0.06 9.13 -7.07
CA GLU A 69 -0.40 7.77 -7.38
C GLU A 69 -0.03 6.78 -6.28
N ILE A 70 1.12 6.96 -5.61
CA ILE A 70 1.52 6.11 -4.48
C ILE A 70 0.62 6.29 -3.26
N MET A 71 0.23 7.53 -2.95
CA MET A 71 -0.68 7.82 -1.83
C MET A 71 -2.10 7.33 -2.14
N GLU A 72 -2.56 7.52 -3.38
CA GLU A 72 -3.84 6.99 -3.87
C GLU A 72 -3.85 5.47 -3.79
N PHE A 73 -2.81 4.80 -4.28
CA PHE A 73 -2.69 3.35 -4.21
C PHE A 73 -2.68 2.82 -2.76
N PHE A 74 -2.00 3.51 -1.84
CA PHE A 74 -2.05 3.16 -0.41
C PHE A 74 -3.48 3.22 0.14
N GLY A 75 -4.24 4.26 -0.21
CA GLY A 75 -5.66 4.38 0.14
C GLY A 75 -6.55 3.30 -0.51
N GLU A 76 -6.35 3.04 -1.80
CA GLU A 76 -7.08 2.01 -2.55
C GLU A 76 -6.93 0.61 -1.92
N VAL A 77 -5.74 0.28 -1.39
CA VAL A 77 -5.53 -1.00 -0.70
C VAL A 77 -6.42 -1.09 0.54
N GLY A 78 -6.53 -0.02 1.32
CA GLY A 78 -7.41 0.04 2.50
C GLY A 78 -8.89 -0.10 2.14
N GLU A 79 -9.33 0.46 1.01
CA GLU A 79 -10.71 0.30 0.52
C GLU A 79 -11.00 -1.14 0.06
N ARG A 80 -10.04 -1.77 -0.63
CA ARG A 80 -10.17 -3.15 -1.14
C ARG A 80 -10.09 -4.19 -0.02
N ALA A 81 -9.30 -3.90 1.02
CA ALA A 81 -8.97 -4.82 2.10
C ALA A 81 -9.09 -4.11 3.45
N PRO A 82 -10.32 -3.89 3.97
CA PRO A 82 -10.55 -3.04 5.14
C PRO A 82 -9.94 -3.53 6.46
N GLY A 83 -9.55 -4.80 6.56
CA GLY A 83 -8.80 -5.31 7.71
C GLY A 83 -7.32 -4.93 7.69
N SER A 84 -6.83 -4.42 6.57
CA SER A 84 -5.41 -4.12 6.38
C SER A 84 -4.95 -2.96 7.26
N TYR A 85 -3.68 -3.01 7.64
CA TYR A 85 -3.01 -1.93 8.35
C TYR A 85 -1.60 -1.74 7.83
N GLY A 86 -1.04 -0.56 8.04
CA GLY A 86 0.27 -0.22 7.53
C GLY A 86 0.69 1.20 7.87
N LEU A 87 1.86 1.56 7.35
CA LEU A 87 2.43 2.89 7.49
C LEU A 87 3.04 3.31 6.16
N LEU A 88 2.77 4.54 5.74
CA LEU A 88 3.46 5.22 4.65
C LEU A 88 4.06 6.51 5.19
N HIS A 89 5.39 6.58 5.21
CA HIS A 89 6.12 7.81 5.45
C HIS A 89 6.36 8.50 4.11
N VAL A 90 6.06 9.78 4.02
CA VAL A 90 6.30 10.63 2.85
C VAL A 90 7.04 11.88 3.29
N HIS A 91 8.08 12.23 2.53
CA HIS A 91 8.76 13.50 2.62
C HIS A 91 8.66 14.21 1.27
N ASP A 92 7.93 15.32 1.23
CA ASP A 92 7.69 16.14 0.03
C ASP A 92 8.24 17.56 0.25
N ASP A 93 9.35 17.88 -0.42
CA ASP A 93 9.98 19.20 -0.37
C ASP A 93 9.21 20.27 -1.16
N GLU A 94 8.24 19.89 -1.99
CA GLU A 94 7.37 20.80 -2.73
C GLU A 94 6.09 21.14 -1.94
N ASP A 95 5.86 20.52 -0.78
CA ASP A 95 4.71 20.79 0.06
C ASP A 95 4.87 22.19 0.69
N PRO A 96 3.98 23.15 0.38
CA PRO A 96 4.11 24.49 0.92
C PRO A 96 3.95 24.41 2.43
N VAL A 97 4.98 24.87 3.16
CA VAL A 97 4.92 25.04 4.61
C VAL A 97 3.64 25.79 4.93
N SER A 98 2.66 25.08 5.49
CA SER A 98 1.46 25.70 6.03
C SER A 98 1.96 26.60 7.15
N SER A 99 2.07 27.90 6.86
CA SER A 99 2.42 28.87 7.89
C SER A 99 1.35 28.76 8.97
N PRO A 100 1.72 28.50 10.24
CA PRO A 100 0.72 28.46 11.30
C PRO A 100 0.05 29.84 11.36
N SER A 101 -1.26 29.83 11.13
CA SER A 101 -2.14 31.00 11.29
C SER A 101 -2.48 31.20 12.76
#